data_AF-A0A4V1UCU1-F1
#
_entry.id   AF-A0A4V1UCU1-F1
#
_cell.length_a   1.000
_cell.length_b   1.000
_cell.length_c   1.000
_cell.angle_alpha   90.00
_cell.angle_beta   90.00
_cell.angle_gamma   90.00
#
_symmetry.space_group_name_H-M   'P 1'
#
loop_
_entity.id
_entity.type
_entity.pdbx_description
1 polymer ?
#
loop_
_entity_poly.entity_id
_entity_poly.type
_entity_poly.pdbx_seq_one_letter_code
_entity_poly.pdbx_strand_id
1 'polypeptide(L)'
;LLWVQDELSYDSFHKNADNIYKLENRVGTGSSIQIWTATAAPIGKLAKQELPEVKEVVRVCYNYFFNQFTVGGKTFDEENKYFTDPSFFNVFDFGLIKGDKKNPFPDDHSVVMTVASAKLYFGDADPMGQVITAEDSTKFTVSGVIADFPKNSSMRYNLLFPMSLYAKKLYSNTNDGKNLDNDFNQYNYDTYLVLQKGTSVTSLATKLRNIHLRMKSDDTDIMYLPFLAKNMHLYKSDGTEAGMETVRMFAIIALVILIIACINYVNLSTARSMLRSKEVSLRKIVGAGKMQLFVQFIIETALLFLLAAILALVLIPVLMPVFNSLSGKELVFGLRNPQIWSVIGGTILGTLMVSSIYPALLLSSFEPLKALKGKVALRINDVFFRKALVVVQFTLSVILIVGTFVISRQLNYIRSKELGYDKEHVFSFNMRQMSDHYDAMKATLLRQRGVQAVTRSNNASIVNLTNQTGNNDFDGKEEGETLMVYPVAVDK
;
A
#
# COMPACT_ATOMS: atom_id res chain seq x y z
N LEU A 1 -14.43 5.34 3.51
CA LEU A 1 -14.02 6.31 2.45
C LEU A 1 -12.64 6.91 2.70
N LEU A 2 -12.36 7.46 3.90
CA LEU A 2 -11.01 7.96 4.23
C LEU A 2 -9.89 6.93 3.99
N TRP A 3 -10.08 5.70 4.46
CA TRP A 3 -9.13 4.61 4.20
C TRP A 3 -8.98 4.30 2.70
N VAL A 4 -10.07 4.25 1.93
CA VAL A 4 -10.03 4.04 0.47
C VAL A 4 -9.24 5.16 -0.22
N GLN A 5 -9.41 6.40 0.23
CA GLN A 5 -8.67 7.54 -0.29
C GLN A 5 -7.17 7.45 0.05
N ASP A 6 -6.82 7.04 1.27
CA ASP A 6 -5.43 6.80 1.68
C ASP A 6 -4.76 5.78 0.75
N GLU A 7 -5.39 4.62 0.55
CA GLU A 7 -4.91 3.55 -0.33
C GLU A 7 -4.73 4.01 -1.79
N LEU A 8 -5.69 4.76 -2.33
CA LEU A 8 -5.62 5.29 -3.69
C LEU A 8 -4.61 6.44 -3.85
N SER A 9 -4.13 7.01 -2.75
CA SER A 9 -3.18 8.12 -2.76
C SER A 9 -1.70 7.68 -2.73
N TYR A 10 -1.44 6.37 -2.59
CA TYR A 10 -0.08 5.85 -2.49
C TYR A 10 0.80 6.31 -3.67
N ASP A 11 1.97 6.86 -3.34
CA ASP A 11 3.01 7.32 -4.28
C ASP A 11 2.56 8.37 -5.32
N SER A 12 1.32 8.89 -5.21
CA SER A 12 0.74 9.86 -6.14
C SER A 12 1.18 11.31 -5.88
N PHE A 13 1.88 11.56 -4.76
CA PHE A 13 2.32 12.91 -4.36
C PHE A 13 3.53 13.42 -5.13
N HIS A 14 4.21 12.57 -5.90
CA HIS A 14 5.32 12.98 -6.76
C HIS A 14 4.80 13.81 -7.96
N LYS A 15 5.49 14.92 -8.28
CA LYS A 15 5.14 15.80 -9.41
C LYS A 15 5.14 15.06 -10.75
N ASN A 16 6.04 14.09 -10.90
CA ASN A 16 6.18 13.26 -12.10
C ASN A 16 5.55 11.86 -11.94
N ALA A 17 4.64 11.63 -10.97
CA ALA A 17 4.06 10.31 -10.68
C ALA A 17 3.48 9.59 -11.93
N ASP A 18 2.97 10.34 -12.91
CA ASP A 18 2.41 9.79 -14.15
C ASP A 18 3.46 9.31 -15.17
N ASN A 19 4.75 9.58 -14.93
CA ASN A 19 5.84 9.23 -15.85
C ASN A 19 6.98 8.46 -15.17
N ILE A 20 6.85 8.12 -13.89
CA ILE A 20 7.81 7.28 -13.17
C ILE A 20 7.32 5.84 -13.25
N TYR A 21 8.14 4.97 -13.82
CA TYR A 21 7.87 3.55 -13.99
C TYR A 21 8.87 2.75 -13.15
N LYS A 22 8.39 1.80 -12.36
CA LYS A 22 9.26 0.76 -11.80
C LYS A 22 9.43 -0.33 -12.85
N LEU A 23 10.66 -0.80 -13.00
CA LEU A 23 11.02 -1.85 -13.94
C LEU A 23 11.05 -3.18 -13.21
N GLU A 24 10.25 -4.12 -13.66
CA GLU A 24 10.24 -5.51 -13.19
C GLU A 24 10.52 -6.45 -14.35
N ASN A 25 10.72 -7.73 -14.07
CA ASN A 25 10.92 -8.73 -15.10
C ASN A 25 10.11 -9.99 -14.83
N ARG A 26 9.45 -10.46 -15.88
CA ARG A 26 8.89 -11.80 -15.94
C ARG A 26 9.99 -12.77 -16.36
N VAL A 27 10.13 -13.87 -15.63
CA VAL A 27 11.12 -14.94 -15.84
C VAL A 27 10.47 -16.29 -15.57
N GLY A 28 11.10 -17.37 -16.01
CA GLY A 28 10.55 -18.72 -15.96
C GLY A 28 9.69 -19.08 -17.17
N THR A 29 9.45 -20.38 -17.34
CA THR A 29 8.62 -20.93 -18.42
C THR A 29 7.41 -21.70 -17.86
N GLY A 30 6.36 -21.83 -18.68
CA GLY A 30 5.18 -22.64 -18.31
C GLY A 30 4.53 -22.24 -16.99
N SER A 31 4.32 -23.21 -16.10
CA SER A 31 3.76 -23.00 -14.76
C SER A 31 4.73 -22.35 -13.77
N SER A 32 6.02 -22.24 -14.12
CA SER A 32 7.07 -21.66 -13.28
C SER A 32 7.28 -20.16 -13.52
N ILE A 33 6.45 -19.51 -14.35
CA ILE A 33 6.53 -18.07 -14.61
C ILE A 33 6.37 -17.29 -13.29
N GLN A 34 7.33 -16.40 -13.04
CA GLN A 34 7.31 -15.49 -11.90
C GLN A 34 7.64 -14.06 -12.33
N ILE A 35 7.33 -13.12 -11.45
CA ILE A 35 7.67 -11.71 -11.59
C ILE A 35 8.70 -11.40 -10.52
N TRP A 36 9.88 -10.98 -10.95
CA TRP A 36 10.89 -10.39 -10.07
C TRP A 36 10.73 -8.88 -10.06
N THR A 37 10.62 -8.34 -8.84
CA THR A 37 10.47 -6.90 -8.61
C THR A 37 11.79 -6.15 -8.70
N ALA A 38 12.91 -6.87 -8.71
CA ALA A 38 14.26 -6.36 -8.82
C ALA A 38 14.86 -6.80 -10.16
N THR A 39 15.71 -5.94 -10.71
CA THR A 39 16.28 -6.06 -12.06
C THR A 39 17.80 -6.08 -12.01
N ALA A 40 18.46 -6.46 -13.11
CA ALA A 40 19.90 -6.33 -13.24
C ALA A 40 20.32 -4.87 -13.40
N ALA A 41 21.37 -4.43 -12.69
CA ALA A 41 21.81 -3.03 -12.72
C ALA A 41 22.13 -2.45 -14.11
N PRO A 42 22.75 -3.19 -15.05
CA PRO A 42 23.11 -2.63 -16.36
C PRO A 42 21.92 -2.15 -17.18
N ILE A 43 20.74 -2.80 -17.04
CA ILE A 43 19.60 -2.50 -17.92
C ILE A 43 19.15 -1.04 -17.81
N GLY A 44 19.16 -0.48 -16.60
CA GLY A 44 18.78 0.92 -16.38
C GLY A 44 19.72 1.86 -17.12
N LYS A 45 21.03 1.66 -16.97
CA LYS A 45 22.04 2.50 -17.64
C LYS A 45 21.94 2.41 -19.16
N LEU A 46 21.87 1.20 -19.71
CA LEU A 46 21.76 0.97 -21.15
C LEU A 46 20.46 1.55 -21.71
N ALA A 47 19.35 1.43 -20.97
CA ALA A 47 18.09 2.06 -21.34
C ALA A 47 18.22 3.58 -21.48
N LYS A 48 18.88 4.26 -20.52
CA LYS A 48 19.11 5.72 -20.60
C LYS A 48 20.03 6.11 -21.76
N GLN A 49 21.02 5.27 -22.09
CA GLN A 49 22.00 5.56 -23.13
C GLN A 49 21.46 5.31 -24.54
N GLU A 50 20.68 4.25 -24.74
CA GLU A 50 20.27 3.78 -26.07
C GLU A 50 18.83 4.17 -26.42
N LEU A 51 17.97 4.43 -25.43
CA LEU A 51 16.55 4.68 -25.67
C LEU A 51 16.21 6.14 -25.37
N PRO A 52 15.89 6.97 -26.39
CA PRO A 52 15.60 8.39 -26.19
C PRO A 52 14.34 8.61 -25.34
N GLU A 53 13.41 7.65 -25.31
CA GLU A 53 12.22 7.70 -24.46
C GLU A 53 12.50 7.61 -22.94
N VAL A 54 13.71 7.23 -22.52
CA VAL A 54 14.12 7.15 -21.10
C VAL A 54 14.88 8.42 -20.72
N LYS A 55 14.26 9.29 -19.92
CA LYS A 55 14.87 10.56 -19.49
C LYS A 55 15.84 10.40 -18.34
N GLU A 56 15.41 9.66 -17.31
CA GLU A 56 16.18 9.48 -16.08
C GLU A 56 16.02 8.07 -15.55
N VAL A 57 17.03 7.64 -14.78
CA VAL A 57 17.09 6.31 -14.17
C VAL A 57 17.51 6.47 -12.72
N VAL A 58 16.85 5.73 -11.85
CA VAL A 58 17.21 5.62 -10.44
C VAL A 58 17.24 4.16 -10.08
N ARG A 59 18.35 3.70 -9.51
CA ARG A 59 18.43 2.40 -8.86
C ARG A 59 18.42 2.58 -7.35
N VAL A 60 17.75 1.66 -6.67
CA VAL A 60 17.77 1.52 -5.22
C VAL A 60 18.10 0.07 -4.91
N CYS A 61 19.03 -0.16 -3.97
CA CYS A 61 19.43 -1.50 -3.54
C CYS A 61 19.48 -1.55 -2.02
N TYR A 62 19.00 -2.63 -1.41
CA TYR A 62 19.13 -2.82 0.03
C TYR A 62 20.61 -2.91 0.44
N ASN A 63 20.94 -2.34 1.59
CA ASN A 63 22.29 -2.39 2.12
C ASN A 63 22.52 -3.63 2.98
N TYR A 64 23.13 -4.66 2.39
CA TYR A 64 23.53 -5.88 3.12
C TYR A 64 24.90 -5.78 3.81
N PHE A 65 25.64 -4.68 3.65
CA PHE A 65 27.03 -4.56 4.10
C PHE A 65 27.20 -4.00 5.51
N PHE A 66 26.26 -3.20 5.99
CA PHE A 66 26.39 -2.48 7.26
C PHE A 66 25.09 -2.54 8.06
N ASN A 67 25.01 -3.27 9.17
CA ASN A 67 23.76 -3.37 9.94
C ASN A 67 23.70 -2.44 11.15
N GLN A 68 24.86 -2.14 11.74
CA GLN A 68 24.96 -1.31 12.92
C GLN A 68 25.78 -0.05 12.66
N PHE A 69 25.34 1.04 13.28
CA PHE A 69 26.01 2.34 13.20
C PHE A 69 26.21 2.91 14.61
N THR A 70 27.40 3.43 14.87
CA THR A 70 27.81 3.95 16.18
C THR A 70 28.07 5.45 16.11
N VAL A 71 27.51 6.18 17.07
CA VAL A 71 27.69 7.62 17.29
C VAL A 71 27.84 7.88 18.79
N GLY A 72 28.91 8.58 19.20
CA GLY A 72 29.11 8.97 20.60
C GLY A 72 29.11 7.79 21.59
N GLY A 73 29.60 6.62 21.17
CA GLY A 73 29.62 5.40 22.00
C GLY A 73 28.29 4.64 22.09
N LYS A 74 27.23 5.11 21.42
CA LYS A 74 25.95 4.39 21.28
C LYS A 74 25.89 3.71 19.92
N THR A 75 25.45 2.45 19.91
CA THR A 75 25.27 1.66 18.69
C THR A 75 23.79 1.45 18.42
N PHE A 76 23.40 1.64 17.17
CA PHE A 76 22.03 1.52 16.68
C PHE A 76 21.98 0.44 15.61
N ASP A 77 20.99 -0.46 15.69
CA ASP A 77 20.62 -1.32 14.58
C ASP A 77 19.75 -0.52 13.61
N GLU A 78 20.09 -0.56 12.32
CA GLU A 78 19.31 0.12 11.27
C GLU A 78 18.83 -0.90 10.25
N GLU A 79 17.53 -1.03 10.04
CA GLU A 79 16.96 -1.96 9.06
C GLU A 79 16.70 -1.30 7.71
N ASN A 80 16.29 -0.02 7.68
CA ASN A 80 15.84 0.64 6.44
C ASN A 80 16.98 1.43 5.77
N LYS A 81 18.03 0.70 5.38
CA LYS A 81 19.29 1.22 4.87
C LYS A 81 19.49 0.79 3.42
N TYR A 82 19.74 1.74 2.54
CA TYR A 82 19.75 1.50 1.09
C TYR A 82 20.85 2.28 0.39
N PHE A 83 21.30 1.75 -0.74
CA PHE A 83 22.13 2.45 -1.71
C PHE A 83 21.25 3.02 -2.82
N THR A 84 21.56 4.22 -3.31
CA THR A 84 20.83 4.82 -4.41
C THR A 84 21.70 5.68 -5.34
N ASP A 85 21.24 5.85 -6.57
CA ASP A 85 21.84 6.80 -7.51
C ASP A 85 21.53 8.26 -7.08
N PRO A 86 22.41 9.25 -7.35
CA PRO A 86 22.15 10.66 -7.03
C PRO A 86 20.87 11.22 -7.67
N SER A 87 20.43 10.65 -8.79
CA SER A 87 19.18 11.00 -9.49
C SER A 87 17.92 10.79 -8.63
N PHE A 88 17.98 9.93 -7.60
CA PHE A 88 16.88 9.68 -6.66
C PHE A 88 16.27 10.97 -6.13
N PHE A 89 17.11 11.90 -5.68
CA PHE A 89 16.68 13.16 -5.07
C PHE A 89 16.04 14.12 -6.07
N ASN A 90 16.31 13.96 -7.37
CA ASN A 90 15.71 14.77 -8.44
C ASN A 90 14.42 14.17 -8.99
N VAL A 91 14.32 12.84 -9.02
CA VAL A 91 13.15 12.12 -9.55
C VAL A 91 12.02 12.05 -8.53
N PHE A 92 12.34 11.81 -7.26
CA PHE A 92 11.33 11.67 -6.20
C PHE A 92 11.23 12.91 -5.32
N ASP A 93 10.00 13.38 -5.11
CA ASP A 93 9.70 14.54 -4.28
C ASP A 93 9.61 14.21 -2.76
N PHE A 94 10.67 13.65 -2.18
CA PHE A 94 10.75 13.38 -0.72
C PHE A 94 11.23 14.59 0.11
N GLY A 95 11.58 15.71 -0.53
CA GLY A 95 11.91 16.97 0.14
C GLY A 95 13.27 16.95 0.87
N LEU A 96 14.32 17.42 0.20
CA LEU A 96 15.63 17.67 0.82
C LEU A 96 15.55 18.93 1.69
N ILE A 97 15.75 18.77 3.00
CA ILE A 97 15.69 19.86 3.98
C ILE A 97 17.06 20.52 4.12
N LYS A 98 18.13 19.71 4.19
CA LYS A 98 19.53 20.16 4.23
C LYS A 98 20.39 19.36 3.26
N GLY A 99 21.43 19.97 2.71
CA GLY A 99 22.36 19.34 1.76
C GLY A 99 22.20 19.85 0.33
N ASP A 100 23.01 19.33 -0.58
CA ASP A 100 22.98 19.70 -2.00
C ASP A 100 22.21 18.66 -2.83
N LYS A 101 21.13 19.09 -3.49
CA LYS A 101 20.32 18.22 -4.35
C LYS A 101 21.06 17.77 -5.62
N LYS A 102 22.00 18.57 -6.12
CA LYS A 102 22.79 18.25 -7.32
C LYS A 102 23.91 17.28 -7.00
N ASN A 103 24.49 17.39 -5.82
CA ASN A 103 25.56 16.52 -5.33
C ASN A 103 25.23 15.97 -3.92
N PRO A 104 24.21 15.10 -3.80
CA PRO A 104 23.76 14.57 -2.51
C PRO A 104 24.79 13.66 -1.85
N PHE A 105 25.68 13.06 -2.65
CA PHE A 105 26.78 12.23 -2.20
C PHE A 105 28.11 12.78 -2.75
N PRO A 106 28.78 13.68 -2.04
CA PRO A 106 30.10 14.20 -2.43
C PRO A 106 31.15 13.12 -2.68
N ASP A 107 31.08 12.01 -1.94
CA ASP A 107 31.99 10.86 -2.05
C ASP A 107 31.31 9.56 -1.57
N ASP A 108 32.05 8.44 -1.61
CA ASP A 108 31.58 7.13 -1.14
C ASP A 108 31.45 7.03 0.39
N HIS A 109 31.87 8.04 1.15
CA HIS A 109 31.72 8.13 2.60
C HIS A 109 30.59 9.07 2.99
N SER A 110 29.68 9.37 2.07
CA SER A 110 28.54 10.24 2.31
C SER A 110 27.30 9.44 2.71
N VAL A 111 26.49 9.98 3.62
CA VAL A 111 25.17 9.43 3.98
C VAL A 111 24.12 10.53 4.01
N VAL A 112 22.96 10.24 3.42
CA VAL A 112 21.75 11.06 3.54
C VAL A 112 20.75 10.33 4.44
N MET A 113 20.11 11.05 5.36
CA MET A 113 19.20 10.44 6.33
C MET A 113 17.90 11.22 6.47
N THR A 114 16.87 10.56 7.00
CA THR A 114 15.60 11.22 7.33
C THR A 114 15.73 12.10 8.59
N VAL A 115 14.75 12.97 8.82
CA VAL A 115 14.68 13.78 10.05
C VAL A 115 14.60 12.90 11.29
N ALA A 116 13.77 11.84 11.25
CA ALA A 116 13.66 10.91 12.35
C ALA A 116 14.99 10.21 12.66
N SER A 117 15.71 9.76 11.65
CA SER A 117 17.05 9.16 11.81
C SER A 117 18.03 10.19 12.37
N ALA A 118 18.12 11.39 11.80
CA ALA A 118 19.01 12.43 12.30
C ALA A 118 18.79 12.72 13.80
N LYS A 119 17.53 12.78 14.22
CA LYS A 119 17.18 12.95 15.63
C LYS A 119 17.55 11.75 16.49
N LEU A 120 17.40 10.53 15.98
CA LEU A 120 17.79 9.30 16.69
C LEU A 120 19.31 9.25 16.94
N TYR A 121 20.12 9.57 15.92
CA TYR A 121 21.58 9.49 15.98
C TYR A 121 22.20 10.67 16.76
N PHE A 122 21.69 11.89 16.58
CA PHE A 122 22.35 13.11 17.05
C PHE A 122 21.51 13.96 18.03
N GLY A 123 20.28 13.54 18.35
CA GLY A 123 19.36 14.33 19.19
C GLY A 123 18.94 15.63 18.49
N ASP A 124 19.02 16.75 19.20
CA ASP A 124 18.66 18.07 18.65
C ASP A 124 19.88 18.82 18.04
N ALA A 125 21.04 18.17 17.95
CA ALA A 125 22.23 18.75 17.31
C ALA A 125 22.08 18.82 15.79
N ASP A 126 22.80 19.74 15.13
CA ASP A 126 22.82 19.78 13.67
C ASP A 126 23.53 18.53 13.12
N PRO A 127 22.85 17.64 12.38
CA PRO A 127 23.46 16.41 11.89
C PRO A 127 24.47 16.65 10.76
N MET A 128 24.43 17.79 10.06
CA MET A 128 25.26 18.04 8.88
C MET A 128 26.75 17.98 9.20
N GLY A 129 27.52 17.22 8.40
CA GLY A 129 28.95 17.04 8.59
C GLY A 129 29.35 16.16 9.78
N GLN A 130 28.39 15.68 10.58
CA GLN A 130 28.67 14.70 11.63
C GLN A 130 28.96 13.32 11.04
N VAL A 131 29.59 12.46 11.84
CA VAL A 131 30.04 11.14 11.40
C VAL A 131 29.30 10.04 12.13
N ILE A 132 28.79 9.06 11.37
CA ILE A 132 28.34 7.77 11.88
C ILE A 132 29.36 6.70 11.50
N THR A 133 29.66 5.76 12.40
CA THR A 133 30.66 4.70 12.15
C THR A 133 29.97 3.36 12.02
N ALA A 134 30.11 2.68 10.89
CA ALA A 134 29.55 1.35 10.69
C ALA A 134 30.33 0.28 11.47
N GLU A 135 29.74 -0.91 11.59
CA GLU A 135 30.29 -2.06 12.34
C GLU A 135 31.67 -2.54 11.86
N ASP A 136 32.02 -2.30 10.59
CA ASP A 136 33.34 -2.60 10.02
C ASP A 136 34.35 -1.44 10.15
N SER A 137 34.04 -0.45 10.99
CA SER A 137 34.80 0.79 11.18
C SER A 137 34.78 1.78 10.00
N THR A 138 33.99 1.54 8.95
CA THR A 138 33.78 2.53 7.88
C THR A 138 33.07 3.76 8.44
N LYS A 139 33.60 4.95 8.16
CA LYS A 139 33.05 6.22 8.63
C LYS A 139 32.24 6.90 7.53
N PHE A 140 31.03 7.32 7.85
CA PHE A 140 30.14 8.05 6.95
C PHE A 140 29.85 9.44 7.49
N THR A 141 30.01 10.45 6.66
CA THR A 141 29.71 11.85 6.96
C THR A 141 28.32 12.20 6.44
N VAL A 142 27.50 12.85 7.26
CA VAL A 142 26.17 13.29 6.86
C VAL A 142 26.26 14.40 5.83
N SER A 143 25.84 14.11 4.60
CA SER A 143 25.85 15.04 3.47
C SER A 143 24.48 15.67 3.20
N GLY A 144 23.41 15.13 3.78
CA GLY A 144 22.07 15.68 3.62
C GLY A 144 21.04 15.10 4.58
N VAL A 145 19.95 15.84 4.74
CA VAL A 145 18.77 15.44 5.53
C VAL A 145 17.53 15.63 4.67
N ILE A 146 16.75 14.57 4.51
CA ILE A 146 15.43 14.58 3.83
C ILE A 146 14.30 14.53 4.84
N ALA A 147 13.10 14.97 4.44
CA ALA A 147 11.91 14.78 5.23
C ALA A 147 11.61 13.28 5.43
N ASP A 148 10.89 12.95 6.51
CA ASP A 148 10.38 11.60 6.70
C ASP A 148 9.40 11.25 5.57
N PHE A 149 9.45 10.00 5.09
CA PHE A 149 8.64 9.58 3.97
C PHE A 149 7.14 9.65 4.33
N PRO A 150 6.26 10.18 3.44
CA PRO A 150 4.83 10.25 3.69
C PRO A 150 4.23 8.87 3.93
N LYS A 151 3.31 8.73 4.89
CA LYS A 151 2.71 7.44 5.32
C LYS A 151 2.04 6.65 4.18
N ASN A 152 1.65 7.31 3.09
CA ASN A 152 1.15 6.77 1.84
C ASN A 152 2.25 6.67 0.76
N SER A 153 3.41 6.10 1.08
CA SER A 153 4.44 5.81 0.08
C SER A 153 4.92 4.38 0.25
N SER A 154 5.14 3.70 -0.87
CA SER A 154 5.71 2.36 -0.90
C SER A 154 7.21 2.37 -0.60
N MET A 155 7.85 3.55 -0.61
CA MET A 155 9.27 3.73 -0.31
C MET A 155 9.46 4.17 1.14
N ARG A 156 10.40 3.50 1.83
CA ARG A 156 10.71 3.73 3.24
C ARG A 156 12.19 3.52 3.48
N TYR A 157 12.93 4.62 3.57
CA TYR A 157 14.38 4.58 3.79
C TYR A 157 14.73 5.50 4.95
N ASN A 158 15.62 5.04 5.83
CA ASN A 158 16.14 5.79 6.97
C ASN A 158 17.53 6.35 6.67
N LEU A 159 18.38 5.54 6.04
CA LEU A 159 19.74 5.90 5.61
C LEU A 159 19.93 5.55 4.13
N LEU A 160 20.45 6.52 3.37
CA LEU A 160 20.75 6.41 1.95
C LEU A 160 22.25 6.63 1.72
N PHE A 161 22.87 5.70 1.00
CA PHE A 161 24.29 5.68 0.65
C PHE A 161 24.47 5.75 -0.88
N PRO A 162 25.63 6.18 -1.38
CA PRO A 162 25.88 6.25 -2.82
C PRO A 162 26.01 4.86 -3.46
N MET A 163 25.35 4.66 -4.61
CA MET A 163 25.44 3.42 -5.40
C MET A 163 26.89 3.07 -5.82
N SER A 164 27.78 4.05 -5.94
CA SER A 164 29.20 3.84 -6.23
C SER A 164 29.91 3.07 -5.12
N LEU A 165 29.55 3.29 -3.84
CA LEU A 165 30.08 2.50 -2.74
C LEU A 165 29.62 1.04 -2.83
N TYR A 166 28.33 0.82 -3.15
CA TYR A 166 27.79 -0.52 -3.35
C TYR A 166 28.55 -1.27 -4.45
N ALA A 167 28.76 -0.62 -5.60
CA ALA A 167 29.53 -1.19 -6.70
C ALA A 167 30.96 -1.56 -6.28
N LYS A 168 31.65 -0.68 -5.56
CA LYS A 168 33.00 -0.96 -5.06
C LYS A 168 33.02 -2.16 -4.11
N LYS A 169 32.08 -2.25 -3.16
CA LYS A 169 32.04 -3.36 -2.20
C LYS A 169 31.63 -4.70 -2.84
N LEU A 170 30.69 -4.69 -3.79
CA LEU A 170 30.25 -5.91 -4.44
C LEU A 170 31.33 -6.50 -5.37
N TYR A 171 32.05 -5.65 -6.09
CA TYR A 171 33.01 -6.05 -7.13
C TYR A 171 34.48 -5.92 -6.70
N SER A 172 34.79 -5.60 -5.43
CA SER A 172 36.20 -5.45 -4.99
C SER A 172 37.01 -6.73 -5.10
N ASN A 173 36.35 -7.89 -5.02
CA ASN A 173 36.99 -9.20 -4.96
C ASN A 173 36.75 -10.04 -6.23
N THR A 174 36.22 -9.44 -7.30
CA THR A 174 35.91 -10.13 -8.55
C THR A 174 37.02 -9.93 -9.58
N ASN A 175 37.68 -11.02 -9.99
CA ASN A 175 38.72 -11.00 -11.03
C ASN A 175 38.17 -11.28 -12.45
N ASP A 176 36.84 -11.38 -12.59
CA ASP A 176 36.16 -11.76 -13.85
C ASP A 176 35.80 -10.54 -14.73
N GLY A 177 36.23 -9.33 -14.34
CA GLY A 177 35.95 -8.09 -15.07
C GLY A 177 34.50 -7.61 -14.94
N LYS A 178 33.68 -8.26 -14.11
CA LYS A 178 32.31 -7.83 -13.85
C LYS A 178 32.27 -6.56 -13.01
N ASN A 179 31.29 -5.73 -13.30
CA ASN A 179 30.98 -4.51 -12.58
C ASN A 179 29.50 -4.15 -12.79
N LEU A 180 29.08 -3.04 -12.19
CA LEU A 180 27.70 -2.56 -12.23
C LEU A 180 27.16 -2.31 -13.65
N ASP A 181 28.04 -2.15 -14.64
CA ASP A 181 27.68 -1.82 -16.02
C ASP A 181 27.57 -3.03 -16.95
N ASN A 182 28.07 -4.21 -16.55
CA ASN A 182 28.07 -5.41 -17.41
C ASN A 182 27.56 -6.69 -16.73
N ASP A 183 27.30 -6.67 -15.42
CA ASP A 183 26.84 -7.85 -14.70
C ASP A 183 25.31 -8.02 -14.73
N PHE A 184 24.84 -8.93 -15.59
CA PHE A 184 23.43 -9.31 -15.73
C PHE A 184 22.97 -10.44 -14.81
N ASN A 185 23.79 -10.86 -13.85
CA ASN A 185 23.44 -11.95 -12.93
C ASN A 185 22.96 -11.46 -11.55
N GLN A 186 23.00 -10.15 -11.30
CA GLN A 186 22.67 -9.57 -9.99
C GLN A 186 21.33 -8.84 -10.04
N TYR A 187 20.26 -9.50 -9.56
CA TYR A 187 18.89 -8.98 -9.56
C TYR A 187 18.50 -8.37 -8.20
N ASN A 188 19.28 -7.39 -7.73
CA ASN A 188 19.09 -6.78 -6.40
C ASN A 188 18.68 -5.29 -6.47
N TYR A 189 18.30 -4.80 -7.64
CA TYR A 189 18.05 -3.38 -7.88
C TYR A 189 16.58 -3.11 -8.18
N ASP A 190 15.93 -2.33 -7.31
CA ASP A 190 14.70 -1.63 -7.66
C ASP A 190 15.06 -0.51 -8.64
N THR A 191 14.77 -0.74 -9.92
CA THR A 191 15.09 0.21 -10.99
C THR A 191 13.85 1.00 -11.37
N TYR A 192 13.98 2.33 -11.38
CA TYR A 192 12.94 3.26 -11.79
C TYR A 192 13.39 4.03 -13.02
N LEU A 193 12.48 4.16 -13.99
CA LEU A 193 12.66 4.89 -15.23
C LEU A 193 11.71 6.08 -15.25
N VAL A 194 12.23 7.28 -15.55
CA VAL A 194 11.38 8.42 -15.92
C VAL A 194 11.24 8.42 -17.43
N LEU A 195 10.03 8.21 -17.92
CA LEU A 195 9.76 8.12 -19.35
C LEU A 195 9.30 9.46 -19.94
N GLN A 196 9.45 9.61 -21.25
CA GLN A 196 8.76 10.65 -21.99
C GLN A 196 7.24 10.43 -21.94
N LYS A 197 6.47 11.53 -21.94
CA LYS A 197 5.01 11.45 -21.92
C LYS A 197 4.51 10.78 -23.20
N GLY A 198 3.67 9.76 -23.06
CA GLY A 198 3.10 9.02 -24.18
C GLY A 198 3.96 7.86 -24.71
N THR A 199 5.07 7.53 -24.04
CA THR A 199 5.87 6.35 -24.38
C THR A 199 5.04 5.07 -24.33
N SER A 200 5.11 4.27 -25.40
CA SER A 200 4.51 2.94 -25.43
C SER A 200 5.30 1.96 -24.57
N VAL A 201 4.71 1.56 -23.45
CA VAL A 201 5.29 0.59 -22.51
C VAL A 201 5.58 -0.75 -23.18
N THR A 202 4.68 -1.21 -24.06
CA THR A 202 4.87 -2.47 -24.80
C THR A 202 6.08 -2.41 -25.73
N SER A 203 6.27 -1.30 -26.45
CA SER A 203 7.44 -1.12 -27.31
C SER A 203 8.73 -1.02 -26.48
N LEU A 204 8.68 -0.30 -25.35
CA LEU A 204 9.81 -0.18 -24.43
C LEU A 204 10.21 -1.55 -23.86
N ALA A 205 9.25 -2.39 -23.44
CA ALA A 205 9.51 -3.74 -22.95
C ALA A 205 10.27 -4.59 -23.97
N THR A 206 9.87 -4.58 -25.24
CA THR A 206 10.57 -5.28 -26.32
C THR A 206 11.99 -4.74 -26.53
N LYS A 207 12.17 -3.40 -26.52
CA LYS A 207 13.49 -2.77 -26.66
C LYS A 207 14.43 -3.16 -25.51
N LEU A 208 13.94 -3.11 -24.27
CA LEU A 208 14.70 -3.52 -23.09
C LEU A 208 15.08 -5.01 -23.13
N ARG A 209 14.16 -5.87 -23.56
CA ARG A 209 14.45 -7.29 -23.77
C ARG A 209 15.55 -7.49 -24.80
N ASN A 210 15.50 -6.79 -25.94
CA ASN A 210 16.53 -6.90 -26.97
C ASN A 210 17.90 -6.41 -26.48
N ILE A 211 17.94 -5.33 -25.68
CA ILE A 211 19.18 -4.86 -25.04
C ILE A 211 19.73 -5.95 -24.10
N HIS A 212 18.89 -6.55 -23.27
CA HIS A 212 19.30 -7.62 -22.36
C HIS A 212 19.85 -8.82 -23.13
N LEU A 213 19.12 -9.33 -24.12
CA LEU A 213 19.54 -10.51 -24.90
C LEU A 213 20.84 -10.29 -25.70
N ARG A 214 21.14 -9.04 -26.09
CA ARG A 214 22.42 -8.71 -26.71
C ARG A 214 23.59 -8.86 -25.74
N MET A 215 23.35 -8.63 -24.45
CA MET A 215 24.37 -8.73 -23.39
C MET A 215 24.42 -10.13 -22.79
N LYS A 216 23.28 -10.81 -22.73
CA LYS A 216 23.10 -12.14 -22.13
C LYS A 216 22.05 -12.92 -22.93
N SER A 217 22.49 -13.61 -23.97
CA SER A 217 21.62 -14.25 -24.97
C SER A 217 20.92 -15.52 -24.48
N ASP A 218 21.39 -16.10 -23.38
CA ASP A 218 20.86 -17.29 -22.70
C ASP A 218 19.58 -17.03 -21.91
N ASP A 219 19.33 -15.78 -21.46
CA ASP A 219 18.11 -15.38 -20.71
C ASP A 219 16.89 -15.21 -21.64
N THR A 220 16.57 -16.23 -22.46
CA THR A 220 15.55 -16.14 -23.53
C THR A 220 14.12 -15.97 -23.03
N ASP A 221 13.83 -16.37 -21.80
CA ASP A 221 12.53 -16.31 -21.14
C ASP A 221 12.25 -14.95 -20.49
N ILE A 222 13.24 -14.07 -20.39
CA ILE A 222 13.09 -12.76 -19.76
C ILE A 222 12.17 -11.83 -20.57
N MET A 223 11.27 -11.15 -19.87
CA MET A 223 10.52 -10.02 -20.40
C MET A 223 10.45 -8.91 -19.36
N TYR A 224 10.84 -7.70 -19.72
CA TYR A 224 10.68 -6.55 -18.84
C TYR A 224 9.25 -6.05 -18.81
N LEU A 225 8.80 -5.63 -17.63
CA LEU A 225 7.49 -5.07 -17.36
C LEU A 225 7.67 -3.68 -16.75
N PRO A 226 7.87 -2.62 -17.55
CA PRO A 226 7.81 -1.26 -17.04
C PRO A 226 6.38 -0.98 -16.60
N PHE A 227 6.18 -0.69 -15.32
CA PHE A 227 4.85 -0.46 -14.78
C PHE A 227 4.83 0.81 -13.94
N LEU A 228 3.70 1.51 -13.91
CA LEU A 228 3.63 2.83 -13.33
C LEU A 228 3.84 2.77 -11.81
N ALA A 229 4.82 3.51 -11.29
CA ALA A 229 5.26 3.39 -9.91
C ALA A 229 4.12 3.69 -8.91
N LYS A 230 3.25 4.66 -9.20
CA LYS A 230 2.09 4.97 -8.33
C LYS A 230 1.07 3.82 -8.19
N ASN A 231 1.15 2.80 -9.04
CA ASN A 231 0.26 1.65 -8.99
C ASN A 231 0.85 0.46 -8.20
N MET A 232 2.13 0.51 -7.79
CA MET A 232 2.83 -0.65 -7.18
C MET A 232 2.23 -1.12 -5.87
N HIS A 233 1.55 -0.22 -5.16
CA HIS A 233 0.84 -0.54 -3.93
C HIS A 233 -0.43 -1.36 -4.19
N LEU A 234 -1.07 -1.18 -5.35
CA LEU A 234 -2.40 -1.71 -5.63
C LEU A 234 -2.43 -2.83 -6.66
N TYR A 235 -1.46 -2.85 -7.57
CA TYR A 235 -1.35 -3.79 -8.68
C TYR A 235 0.06 -4.34 -8.79
N LYS A 236 0.17 -5.58 -9.29
CA LYS A 236 1.44 -6.13 -9.77
C LYS A 236 1.69 -5.69 -11.22
N SER A 237 2.92 -5.85 -11.69
CA SER A 237 3.31 -5.45 -13.05
C SER A 237 2.63 -6.26 -14.18
N ASP A 238 2.07 -7.43 -13.89
CA ASP A 238 1.22 -8.19 -14.82
C ASP A 238 -0.24 -7.73 -14.85
N GLY A 239 -0.60 -6.72 -14.04
CA GLY A 239 -1.95 -6.19 -13.92
C GLY A 239 -2.84 -6.93 -12.92
N THR A 240 -2.34 -7.97 -12.25
CA THR A 240 -3.10 -8.63 -11.18
C THR A 240 -3.26 -7.71 -9.97
N GLU A 241 -4.42 -7.81 -9.32
CA GLU A 241 -4.72 -7.01 -8.14
C GLU A 241 -3.94 -7.54 -6.94
N ALA A 242 -3.24 -6.64 -6.24
CA ALA A 242 -2.57 -6.95 -4.98
C ALA A 242 -3.33 -6.30 -3.81
N GLY A 243 -3.44 -4.97 -3.83
CA GLY A 243 -4.20 -4.20 -2.84
C GLY A 243 -5.59 -3.78 -3.33
N MET A 244 -5.78 -3.63 -4.66
CA MET A 244 -7.00 -3.04 -5.22
C MET A 244 -8.27 -3.85 -4.89
N GLU A 245 -8.19 -5.16 -4.78
CA GLU A 245 -9.32 -6.01 -4.40
C GLU A 245 -9.86 -5.61 -3.02
N THR A 246 -8.96 -5.43 -2.05
CA THR A 246 -9.31 -4.98 -0.70
C THR A 246 -9.93 -3.58 -0.73
N VAL A 247 -9.37 -2.68 -1.55
CA VAL A 247 -9.90 -1.33 -1.74
C VAL A 247 -11.33 -1.34 -2.25
N ARG A 248 -11.61 -2.15 -3.28
CA ARG A 248 -12.95 -2.30 -3.84
C ARG A 248 -13.91 -2.94 -2.84
N MET A 249 -13.48 -3.97 -2.12
CA MET A 249 -14.31 -4.62 -1.10
C MET A 249 -14.73 -3.61 -0.01
N PHE A 250 -13.80 -2.82 0.51
CA PHE A 250 -14.13 -1.81 1.54
C PHE A 250 -14.99 -0.67 0.99
N ALA A 251 -14.81 -0.28 -0.27
CA ALA A 251 -15.69 0.70 -0.92
C ALA A 251 -17.12 0.17 -1.08
N ILE A 252 -17.28 -1.09 -1.52
CA ILE A 252 -18.59 -1.76 -1.66
C ILE A 252 -19.27 -1.89 -0.30
N ILE A 253 -18.56 -2.35 0.74
CA ILE A 253 -19.11 -2.47 2.10
C ILE A 253 -19.59 -1.11 2.61
N ALA A 254 -18.78 -0.06 2.45
CA ALA A 254 -19.17 1.30 2.85
C ALA A 254 -20.44 1.77 2.12
N LEU A 255 -20.55 1.49 0.81
CA LEU A 255 -21.74 1.83 0.02
C LEU A 255 -22.98 1.04 0.47
N VAL A 256 -22.85 -0.26 0.71
CA VAL A 256 -23.95 -1.12 1.18
C VAL A 256 -24.46 -0.65 2.54
N ILE A 257 -23.57 -0.34 3.48
CA ILE A 257 -23.95 0.19 4.80
C ILE A 257 -24.71 1.53 4.65
N LEU A 258 -24.25 2.41 3.75
CA LEU A 258 -24.91 3.67 3.47
C LEU A 258 -26.32 3.46 2.89
N ILE A 259 -26.47 2.53 1.95
CA ILE A 259 -27.77 2.17 1.36
C ILE A 259 -28.73 1.63 2.43
N ILE A 260 -28.26 0.74 3.30
CA ILE A 260 -29.06 0.22 4.43
C ILE A 260 -29.56 1.38 5.30
N ALA A 261 -28.69 2.33 5.63
CA ALA A 261 -29.05 3.50 6.44
C ALA A 261 -30.08 4.40 5.74
N CYS A 262 -29.91 4.66 4.44
CA CYS A 262 -30.88 5.43 3.63
C CYS A 262 -32.25 4.75 3.59
N ILE A 263 -32.29 3.45 3.31
CA ILE A 263 -33.55 2.69 3.25
C ILE A 263 -34.25 2.71 4.61
N ASN A 264 -33.49 2.53 5.70
CA ASN A 264 -34.02 2.59 7.05
C ASN A 264 -34.64 3.96 7.36
N TYR A 265 -33.96 5.05 6.98
CA TYR A 265 -34.50 6.40 7.13
C TYR A 265 -35.78 6.61 6.31
N VAL A 266 -35.80 6.18 5.03
CA VAL A 266 -37.00 6.27 4.17
C VAL A 266 -38.19 5.56 4.82
N ASN A 267 -37.95 4.35 5.35
CA ASN A 267 -38.98 3.56 6.02
C ASN A 267 -39.54 4.28 7.26
N LEU A 268 -38.66 4.79 8.13
CA LEU A 268 -39.04 5.51 9.35
C LEU A 268 -39.76 6.83 9.04
N SER A 269 -39.23 7.60 8.08
CA SER A 269 -39.76 8.90 7.67
C SER A 269 -41.15 8.77 7.03
N THR A 270 -41.34 7.74 6.20
CA THR A 270 -42.65 7.43 5.60
C THR A 270 -43.68 7.05 6.67
N ALA A 271 -43.29 6.24 7.68
CA ALA A 271 -44.17 5.86 8.78
C ALA A 271 -44.59 7.08 9.63
N ARG A 272 -43.65 7.98 9.95
CA ARG A 272 -43.95 9.23 10.68
C ARG A 272 -44.82 10.18 9.88
N SER A 273 -44.60 10.26 8.57
CA SER A 273 -45.39 11.10 7.66
C SER A 273 -46.88 10.72 7.65
N MET A 274 -47.19 9.44 7.85
CA MET A 274 -48.57 8.96 7.99
C MET A 274 -49.24 9.49 9.26
N LEU A 275 -48.53 9.54 10.38
CA LEU A 275 -49.03 10.10 11.64
C LEU A 275 -49.32 11.61 11.51
N ARG A 276 -48.52 12.32 10.70
CA ARG A 276 -48.67 13.76 10.41
C ARG A 276 -49.63 14.07 9.24
N SER A 277 -50.25 13.06 8.64
CA SER A 277 -51.10 13.24 7.44
C SER A 277 -52.32 14.14 7.68
N LYS A 278 -52.94 14.09 8.87
CA LYS A 278 -54.07 14.95 9.26
C LYS A 278 -53.67 16.43 9.35
N GLU A 279 -52.52 16.71 9.95
CA GLU A 279 -51.96 18.07 10.07
C GLU A 279 -51.68 18.67 8.69
N VAL A 280 -51.03 17.92 7.81
CA VAL A 280 -50.70 18.36 6.44
C VAL A 280 -51.97 18.59 5.61
N SER A 281 -52.99 17.76 5.80
CA SER A 281 -54.28 17.89 5.10
C SER A 281 -55.05 19.13 5.56
N LEU A 282 -55.03 19.45 6.86
CA LEU A 282 -55.61 20.69 7.40
C LEU A 282 -54.89 21.93 6.83
N ARG A 283 -53.55 21.92 6.77
CA ARG A 283 -52.79 23.03 6.16
C ARG A 283 -53.13 23.25 4.69
N LYS A 284 -53.27 22.18 3.90
CA LYS A 284 -53.70 22.27 2.48
C LYS A 284 -55.09 22.90 2.34
N ILE A 285 -56.03 22.59 3.25
CA ILE A 285 -57.40 23.16 3.24
C ILE A 285 -57.38 24.65 3.58
N VAL A 286 -56.51 25.07 4.50
CA VAL A 286 -56.31 26.48 4.89
C VAL A 286 -55.52 27.29 3.84
N GLY A 287 -55.09 26.66 2.74
CA GLY A 287 -54.48 27.32 1.59
C GLY A 287 -52.96 27.14 1.44
N ALA A 288 -52.33 26.25 2.23
CA ALA A 288 -50.90 25.97 2.07
C ALA A 288 -50.62 25.31 0.70
N GLY A 289 -49.72 25.92 -0.08
CA GLY A 289 -49.31 25.41 -1.38
C GLY A 289 -48.50 24.11 -1.29
N LYS A 290 -48.61 23.24 -2.30
CA LYS A 290 -47.86 21.95 -2.35
C LYS A 290 -46.35 22.15 -2.24
N MET A 291 -45.81 23.20 -2.87
CA MET A 291 -44.39 23.54 -2.81
C MET A 291 -43.95 24.02 -1.42
N GLN A 292 -44.81 24.73 -0.69
CA GLN A 292 -44.49 25.20 0.66
C GLN A 292 -44.32 24.02 1.63
N LEU A 293 -45.22 23.03 1.55
CA LEU A 293 -45.14 21.81 2.37
C LEU A 293 -43.94 20.94 1.99
N PHE A 294 -43.62 20.86 0.70
CA PHE A 294 -42.44 20.15 0.21
C PHE A 294 -41.14 20.77 0.75
N VAL A 295 -40.98 22.09 0.61
CA VAL A 295 -39.79 22.81 1.08
C VAL A 295 -39.65 22.71 2.60
N GLN A 296 -40.74 22.85 3.36
CA GLN A 296 -40.71 22.68 4.82
C GLN A 296 -40.16 21.30 5.23
N PHE A 297 -40.62 20.23 4.57
CA PHE A 297 -40.19 18.86 4.88
C PHE A 297 -38.72 18.61 4.52
N ILE A 298 -38.28 19.14 3.38
CA ILE A 298 -36.86 19.08 2.98
C ILE A 298 -35.99 19.83 3.99
N ILE A 299 -36.41 20.99 4.48
CA ILE A 299 -35.68 21.74 5.51
C ILE A 299 -35.63 20.97 6.83
N GLU A 300 -36.74 20.38 7.30
CA GLU A 300 -36.76 19.56 8.52
C GLU A 300 -35.80 18.37 8.40
N THR A 301 -35.80 17.71 7.24
CA THR A 301 -34.89 16.59 6.97
C THR A 301 -33.44 17.06 6.89
N ALA A 302 -33.15 18.16 6.20
CA ALA A 302 -31.80 18.72 6.08
C ALA A 302 -31.22 19.11 7.45
N LEU A 303 -32.04 19.68 8.35
CA LEU A 303 -31.63 20.01 9.72
C LEU A 303 -31.25 18.75 10.53
N LEU A 304 -32.02 17.67 10.40
CA LEU A 304 -31.69 16.40 11.05
C LEU A 304 -30.38 15.81 10.52
N PHE A 305 -30.16 15.85 9.20
CA PHE A 305 -28.91 15.40 8.59
C PHE A 305 -27.72 16.27 9.00
N LEU A 306 -27.90 17.58 9.15
CA LEU A 306 -26.87 18.48 9.64
C LEU A 306 -26.46 18.14 11.08
N LEU A 307 -27.44 17.90 11.97
CA LEU A 307 -27.16 17.48 13.35
C LEU A 307 -26.44 16.13 13.40
N ALA A 308 -26.87 15.16 12.58
CA ALA A 308 -26.20 13.87 12.47
C ALA A 308 -24.76 14.01 11.92
N ALA A 309 -24.53 14.91 10.97
CA ALA A 309 -23.21 15.19 10.43
C ALA A 309 -22.29 15.84 11.47
N ILE A 310 -22.78 16.78 12.26
CA ILE A 310 -22.03 17.36 13.38
C ILE A 310 -21.65 16.27 14.39
N LEU A 311 -22.60 15.41 14.75
CA LEU A 311 -22.34 14.28 15.65
C LEU A 311 -21.28 13.32 15.06
N ALA A 312 -21.36 13.02 13.76
CA ALA A 312 -20.37 12.20 13.07
C ALA A 312 -18.97 12.85 13.08
N LEU A 313 -18.87 14.17 12.86
CA LEU A 313 -17.60 14.91 12.92
C LEU A 313 -16.95 14.85 14.31
N VAL A 314 -17.75 14.75 15.37
CA VAL A 314 -17.24 14.55 16.75
C VAL A 314 -16.86 13.09 16.99
N LEU A 315 -17.64 12.13 16.48
CA LEU A 315 -17.39 10.70 16.68
C LEU A 315 -16.18 10.17 15.91
N ILE A 316 -15.91 10.69 14.71
CA ILE A 316 -14.77 10.27 13.87
C ILE A 316 -13.44 10.34 14.63
N PRO A 317 -13.00 11.49 15.21
CA PRO A 317 -11.73 11.57 15.92
C PRO A 317 -11.71 10.72 17.20
N VAL A 318 -12.86 10.48 17.84
CA VAL A 318 -12.97 9.62 19.04
C VAL A 318 -12.74 8.15 18.69
N LEU A 319 -13.27 7.68 17.55
CA LEU A 319 -13.14 6.29 17.10
C LEU A 319 -11.88 6.03 16.27
N MET A 320 -11.22 7.09 15.78
CA MET A 320 -10.03 6.98 14.93
C MET A 320 -8.88 6.18 15.57
N PRO A 321 -8.52 6.35 16.85
CA PRO A 321 -7.43 5.58 17.46
C PRO A 321 -7.68 4.08 17.43
N VAL A 322 -8.93 3.66 17.71
CA VAL A 322 -9.33 2.26 17.64
C VAL A 322 -9.22 1.75 16.21
N PHE A 323 -9.71 2.52 15.23
CA PHE A 323 -9.59 2.15 13.82
C PHE A 323 -8.13 2.04 13.37
N ASN A 324 -7.29 2.99 13.76
CA ASN A 324 -5.85 3.01 13.45
C ASN A 324 -5.13 1.80 14.06
N SER A 325 -5.44 1.42 15.30
CA SER A 325 -4.88 0.21 15.92
C SER A 325 -5.30 -1.08 15.22
N LEU A 326 -6.55 -1.16 14.73
CA LEU A 326 -7.08 -2.35 14.07
C LEU A 326 -6.58 -2.47 12.62
N SER A 327 -6.45 -1.35 11.93
CA SER A 327 -6.01 -1.31 10.53
C SER A 327 -4.49 -1.23 10.37
N GLY A 328 -3.74 -0.98 11.45
CA GLY A 328 -2.30 -0.71 11.37
C GLY A 328 -1.96 0.56 10.60
N LYS A 329 -2.92 1.49 10.49
CA LYS A 329 -2.78 2.77 9.78
C LYS A 329 -2.69 3.92 10.75
N GLU A 330 -2.10 5.03 10.30
CA GLU A 330 -2.10 6.30 11.01
C GLU A 330 -2.95 7.32 10.26
N LEU A 331 -4.25 7.04 10.11
CA LEU A 331 -5.15 7.97 9.45
C LEU A 331 -5.33 9.20 10.35
N VAL A 332 -5.11 10.38 9.77
CA VAL A 332 -5.32 11.67 10.44
C VAL A 332 -6.54 12.35 9.83
N PHE A 333 -7.53 12.63 10.66
CA PHE A 333 -8.71 13.39 10.25
C PHE A 333 -8.43 14.90 10.33
N GLY A 334 -7.90 15.45 9.23
CA GLY A 334 -7.57 16.87 9.15
C GLY A 334 -8.68 17.70 8.51
N LEU A 335 -9.43 18.48 9.30
CA LEU A 335 -10.47 19.40 8.79
C LEU A 335 -9.95 20.46 7.80
N ARG A 336 -8.63 20.66 7.74
CA ARG A 336 -7.96 21.57 6.80
C ARG A 336 -7.83 20.98 5.39
N ASN A 337 -8.01 19.67 5.22
CA ASN A 337 -7.89 19.00 3.93
C ASN A 337 -9.18 19.20 3.11
N PRO A 338 -9.15 19.90 1.96
CA PRO A 338 -10.35 20.19 1.17
C PRO A 338 -11.00 18.95 0.56
N GLN A 339 -10.24 17.88 0.31
CA GLN A 339 -10.77 16.61 -0.18
C GLN A 339 -11.67 15.91 0.85
N ILE A 340 -11.46 16.12 2.15
CA ILE A 340 -12.37 15.55 3.17
C ILE A 340 -13.76 16.18 3.06
N TRP A 341 -13.83 17.49 2.81
CA TRP A 341 -15.09 18.19 2.63
C TRP A 341 -15.83 17.78 1.37
N SER A 342 -15.12 17.44 0.28
CA SER A 342 -15.78 16.90 -0.92
C SER A 342 -16.42 15.53 -0.67
N VAL A 343 -15.76 14.65 0.09
CA VAL A 343 -16.30 13.35 0.48
C VAL A 343 -17.51 13.48 1.42
N ILE A 344 -17.41 14.35 2.44
CA ILE A 344 -18.51 14.60 3.38
C ILE A 344 -19.70 15.24 2.66
N GLY A 345 -19.45 16.29 1.88
CA GLY A 345 -20.48 16.98 1.10
C GLY A 345 -21.16 16.03 0.11
N GLY A 346 -20.39 15.24 -0.62
CA GLY A 346 -20.92 14.22 -1.53
C GLY A 346 -21.77 13.17 -0.82
N THR A 347 -21.36 12.72 0.37
CA THR A 347 -22.12 11.74 1.17
C THR A 347 -23.43 12.35 1.69
N ILE A 348 -23.41 13.57 2.24
CA ILE A 348 -24.61 14.24 2.74
C ILE A 348 -25.58 14.54 1.60
N LEU A 349 -25.10 15.08 0.48
CA LEU A 349 -25.94 15.37 -0.68
C LEU A 349 -26.53 14.08 -1.27
N GLY A 350 -25.70 13.05 -1.45
CA GLY A 350 -26.13 11.75 -1.96
C GLY A 350 -27.21 11.11 -1.08
N THR A 351 -27.00 11.09 0.23
CA THR A 351 -27.97 10.52 1.19
C THR A 351 -29.26 11.33 1.26
N LEU A 352 -29.18 12.67 1.25
CA LEU A 352 -30.36 13.54 1.24
C LEU A 352 -31.20 13.32 -0.02
N MET A 353 -30.56 13.23 -1.20
CA MET A 353 -31.25 12.94 -2.46
C MET A 353 -31.96 11.59 -2.42
N VAL A 354 -31.24 10.52 -2.07
CA VAL A 354 -31.82 9.16 -2.03
C VAL A 354 -32.93 9.06 -0.98
N SER A 355 -32.76 9.69 0.18
CA SER A 355 -33.63 9.47 1.34
C SER A 355 -34.84 10.41 1.40
N SER A 356 -34.78 11.58 0.75
CA SER A 356 -35.80 12.63 0.91
C SER A 356 -36.74 12.76 -0.27
N ILE A 357 -36.32 12.38 -1.48
CA ILE A 357 -37.13 12.53 -2.70
C ILE A 357 -38.41 11.69 -2.60
N TYR A 358 -38.30 10.43 -2.16
CA TYR A 358 -39.44 9.52 -2.12
C TYR A 358 -40.52 9.92 -1.09
N PRO A 359 -40.21 10.16 0.21
CA PRO A 359 -41.22 10.58 1.18
C PRO A 359 -41.86 11.94 0.85
N ALA A 360 -41.08 12.87 0.31
CA ALA A 360 -41.58 14.21 -0.02
C ALA A 360 -42.55 14.19 -1.22
N LEU A 361 -42.29 13.35 -2.23
CA LEU A 361 -43.22 13.14 -3.36
C LEU A 361 -44.52 12.45 -2.89
N LEU A 362 -44.41 11.43 -2.01
CA LEU A 362 -45.56 10.73 -1.46
C LEU A 362 -46.49 11.69 -0.69
N LEU A 363 -45.94 12.53 0.20
CA LEU A 363 -46.69 13.52 0.99
C LEU A 363 -47.35 14.61 0.15
N SER A 364 -46.65 15.11 -0.87
CA SER A 364 -47.18 16.13 -1.78
C SER A 364 -48.42 15.61 -2.53
N SER A 365 -48.44 14.31 -2.84
CA SER A 365 -49.52 13.65 -3.59
C SER A 365 -50.81 13.40 -2.82
N PHE A 366 -50.86 13.58 -1.49
CA PHE A 366 -52.07 13.32 -0.70
C PHE A 366 -53.24 14.26 -1.02
N GLU A 367 -54.40 13.65 -1.30
CA GLU A 367 -55.69 14.32 -1.49
C GLU A 367 -56.38 14.61 -0.13
N PRO A 368 -56.61 15.89 0.23
CA PRO A 368 -57.11 16.29 1.55
C PRO A 368 -58.46 15.66 1.96
N LEU A 369 -59.36 15.47 0.99
CA LEU A 369 -60.72 14.94 1.22
C LEU A 369 -60.75 13.45 1.61
N LYS A 370 -59.80 12.65 1.10
CA LYS A 370 -59.68 11.23 1.46
C LYS A 370 -58.99 11.04 2.81
N ALA A 371 -58.06 11.94 3.15
CA ALA A 371 -57.32 11.89 4.40
C ALA A 371 -58.16 12.20 5.65
N LEU A 372 -59.09 13.16 5.57
CA LEU A 372 -59.99 13.48 6.68
C LEU A 372 -61.03 12.39 6.97
N LYS A 373 -61.48 11.64 5.95
CA LYS A 373 -62.47 10.56 6.11
C LYS A 373 -61.90 9.25 6.67
N GLY A 374 -60.64 9.23 7.10
CA GLY A 374 -59.96 8.04 7.63
C GLY A 374 -59.63 6.97 6.57
N LYS A 375 -60.10 7.12 5.33
CA LYS A 375 -59.79 6.25 4.18
C LYS A 375 -58.51 6.71 3.47
N VAL A 376 -57.42 6.88 4.23
CA VAL A 376 -56.07 6.98 3.63
C VAL A 376 -55.67 5.57 3.19
N ALA A 377 -56.33 5.04 2.17
CA ALA A 377 -55.86 3.83 1.51
C ALA A 377 -54.65 4.24 0.67
N LEU A 378 -53.45 3.87 1.13
CA LEU A 378 -52.24 3.95 0.32
C LEU A 378 -52.51 3.28 -1.04
N ARG A 379 -51.97 3.84 -2.12
CA ARG A 379 -51.94 3.09 -3.38
C ARG A 379 -51.19 1.77 -3.10
N ILE A 380 -51.71 0.67 -3.61
CA ILE A 380 -51.14 -0.68 -3.42
C ILE A 380 -49.64 -0.69 -3.76
N ASN A 381 -49.24 0.10 -4.76
CA ASN A 381 -47.85 0.28 -5.19
C ASN A 381 -46.93 0.88 -4.10
N ASP A 382 -47.42 1.77 -3.24
CA ASP A 382 -46.60 2.39 -2.17
C ASP A 382 -46.29 1.39 -1.06
N VAL A 383 -47.26 0.52 -0.74
CA VAL A 383 -47.09 -0.57 0.23
C VAL A 383 -46.13 -1.62 -0.31
N PHE A 384 -46.24 -1.96 -1.59
CA PHE A 384 -45.35 -2.92 -2.24
C PHE A 384 -43.90 -2.41 -2.28
N PHE A 385 -43.68 -1.16 -2.69
CA PHE A 385 -42.35 -0.56 -2.74
C PHE A 385 -41.67 -0.54 -1.37
N ARG A 386 -42.39 -0.16 -0.31
CA ARG A 386 -41.86 -0.20 1.07
C ARG A 386 -41.50 -1.63 1.48
N LYS A 387 -42.36 -2.62 1.19
CA LYS A 387 -42.06 -4.03 1.49
C LYS A 387 -40.80 -4.48 0.75
N ALA A 388 -40.64 -4.12 -0.52
CA ALA A 388 -39.44 -4.43 -1.30
C ALA A 388 -38.19 -3.79 -0.68
N LEU A 389 -38.24 -2.51 -0.32
CA LEU A 389 -37.13 -1.82 0.36
C LEU A 389 -36.74 -2.49 1.67
N VAL A 390 -37.72 -2.83 2.51
CA VAL A 390 -37.49 -3.54 3.79
C VAL A 390 -36.84 -4.90 3.54
N VAL A 391 -37.34 -5.68 2.57
CA VAL A 391 -36.76 -6.98 2.22
C VAL A 391 -35.31 -6.82 1.74
N VAL A 392 -35.03 -5.87 0.83
CA VAL A 392 -33.66 -5.59 0.37
C VAL A 392 -32.74 -5.23 1.54
N GLN A 393 -33.19 -4.34 2.44
CA GLN A 393 -32.43 -3.94 3.62
C GLN A 393 -32.07 -5.14 4.51
N PHE A 394 -33.05 -5.98 4.83
CA PHE A 394 -32.84 -7.16 5.66
C PHE A 394 -31.93 -8.17 4.95
N THR A 395 -32.12 -8.41 3.66
CA THR A 395 -31.25 -9.28 2.86
C THR A 395 -29.80 -8.79 2.90
N LEU A 396 -29.54 -7.51 2.64
CA LEU A 396 -28.19 -6.94 2.71
C LEU A 396 -27.58 -7.07 4.11
N SER A 397 -28.39 -6.87 5.17
CA SER A 397 -27.94 -7.00 6.55
C SER A 397 -27.58 -8.46 6.89
N VAL A 398 -28.40 -9.42 6.46
CA VAL A 398 -28.13 -10.86 6.64
C VAL A 398 -26.86 -11.27 5.90
N ILE A 399 -26.66 -10.80 4.65
CA ILE A 399 -25.42 -11.06 3.89
C ILE A 399 -24.19 -10.57 4.65
N LEU A 400 -24.21 -9.34 5.20
CA LEU A 400 -23.09 -8.79 5.96
C LEU A 400 -22.81 -9.57 7.25
N ILE A 401 -23.86 -9.98 7.97
CA ILE A 401 -23.73 -10.77 9.20
C ILE A 401 -23.13 -12.15 8.89
N VAL A 402 -23.66 -12.84 7.86
CA VAL A 402 -23.14 -14.14 7.42
C VAL A 402 -21.70 -14.00 6.95
N GLY A 403 -21.38 -12.98 6.15
CA GLY A 403 -20.01 -12.70 5.70
C GLY A 403 -19.04 -12.50 6.86
N THR A 404 -19.46 -11.77 7.89
CA THR A 404 -18.66 -11.58 9.12
C THR A 404 -18.40 -12.91 9.83
N PHE A 405 -19.41 -13.78 9.96
CA PHE A 405 -19.21 -15.11 10.56
C PHE A 405 -18.31 -16.01 9.71
N VAL A 406 -18.44 -15.98 8.38
CA VAL A 406 -17.58 -16.74 7.47
C VAL A 406 -16.13 -16.28 7.59
N ILE A 407 -15.87 -14.97 7.53
CA ILE A 407 -14.52 -14.41 7.68
C ILE A 407 -13.94 -14.78 9.05
N SER A 408 -14.71 -14.64 10.13
CA SER A 408 -14.27 -15.00 11.48
C SER A 408 -13.91 -16.49 11.58
N ARG A 409 -14.74 -17.38 11.01
CA ARG A 409 -14.45 -18.82 10.96
C ARG A 409 -13.23 -19.14 10.10
N GLN A 410 -13.07 -18.49 8.95
CA GLN A 410 -11.90 -18.68 8.08
C GLN A 410 -10.61 -18.21 8.75
N LEU A 411 -10.62 -17.07 9.44
CA LEU A 411 -9.48 -16.59 10.21
C LEU A 411 -9.12 -17.55 11.34
N ASN A 412 -10.12 -18.07 12.05
CA ASN A 412 -9.88 -19.10 13.08
C ASN A 412 -9.30 -20.38 12.48
N TYR A 413 -9.83 -20.83 11.34
CA TYR A 413 -9.32 -21.99 10.62
C TYR A 413 -7.86 -21.78 10.17
N ILE A 414 -7.53 -20.64 9.57
CA ILE A 414 -6.14 -20.32 9.16
C ILE A 414 -5.19 -20.34 10.36
N ARG A 415 -5.64 -19.85 11.53
CA ARG A 415 -4.84 -19.82 12.76
C ARG A 415 -4.67 -21.18 13.42
N SER A 416 -5.69 -22.04 13.35
CA SER A 416 -5.69 -23.35 14.00
C SER A 416 -5.29 -24.50 13.07
N LYS A 417 -5.05 -24.23 11.78
CA LYS A 417 -4.65 -25.25 10.81
C LYS A 417 -3.26 -25.76 11.16
N GLU A 418 -3.16 -27.05 11.45
CA GLU A 418 -1.87 -27.72 11.62
C GLU A 418 -1.12 -27.69 10.29
N LEU A 419 0.11 -27.15 10.32
CA LEU A 419 0.92 -26.95 9.12
C LEU A 419 1.87 -28.12 8.85
N GLY A 420 1.76 -29.19 9.62
CA GLY A 420 2.66 -30.35 9.55
C GLY A 420 4.04 -30.12 10.18
N TYR A 421 4.26 -28.98 10.82
CA TYR A 421 5.44 -28.67 11.63
C TYR A 421 5.04 -27.78 12.81
N ASP A 422 5.80 -27.89 13.90
CA ASP A 422 5.60 -27.09 15.10
C ASP A 422 6.25 -25.71 14.93
N LYS A 423 5.47 -24.67 15.20
CA LYS A 423 5.92 -23.26 15.20
C LYS A 423 6.12 -22.73 16.61
N GLU A 424 5.62 -23.43 17.61
CA GLU A 424 5.68 -22.99 18.99
C GLU A 424 7.12 -23.11 19.49
N HIS A 425 7.55 -22.11 20.26
CA HIS A 425 8.88 -22.08 20.90
C HIS A 425 10.08 -22.10 19.94
N VAL A 426 9.90 -21.79 18.65
CA VAL A 426 10.99 -21.60 17.69
C VAL A 426 11.46 -20.14 17.72
N PHE A 427 12.72 -19.93 18.09
CA PHE A 427 13.36 -18.61 18.05
C PHE A 427 14.40 -18.55 16.93
N SER A 428 14.26 -17.58 16.02
CA SER A 428 15.22 -17.37 14.93
C SER A 428 15.82 -15.96 15.00
N PHE A 429 17.09 -15.85 14.63
CA PHE A 429 17.81 -14.59 14.53
C PHE A 429 18.92 -14.72 13.50
N ASN A 430 19.31 -13.60 12.89
CA ASN A 430 20.40 -13.60 11.92
C ASN A 430 21.73 -13.91 12.60
N MET A 431 22.43 -14.91 12.10
CA MET A 431 23.79 -15.21 12.52
C MET A 431 24.71 -14.11 12.01
N ARG A 432 25.17 -13.25 12.92
CA ARG A 432 26.15 -12.19 12.62
C ARG A 432 27.57 -12.79 12.66
N GLN A 433 28.46 -12.23 13.49
CA GLN A 433 29.82 -12.74 13.75
C GLN A 433 29.88 -14.13 14.41
N MET A 434 28.77 -14.87 14.44
CA MET A 434 28.67 -16.22 14.98
C MET A 434 28.90 -17.30 13.92
N SER A 435 28.88 -16.95 12.63
CA SER A 435 29.03 -17.92 11.53
C SER A 435 30.32 -18.73 11.62
N ASP A 436 31.44 -18.05 11.90
CA ASP A 436 32.78 -18.67 11.99
C ASP A 436 32.96 -19.55 13.22
N HIS A 437 32.07 -19.42 14.22
CA HIS A 437 32.11 -20.14 15.48
C HIS A 437 30.81 -20.91 15.76
N TYR A 438 30.11 -21.30 14.69
CA TYR A 438 28.77 -21.92 14.79
C TYR A 438 28.76 -23.16 15.69
N ASP A 439 29.73 -24.07 15.55
CA ASP A 439 29.73 -25.32 16.33
C ASP A 439 29.87 -25.06 17.83
N ALA A 440 30.70 -24.10 18.22
CA ALA A 440 30.85 -23.67 19.62
C ALA A 440 29.57 -23.02 20.15
N MET A 441 28.92 -22.20 19.32
CA MET A 441 27.65 -21.55 19.65
C MET A 441 26.53 -22.60 19.82
N LYS A 442 26.39 -23.53 18.86
CA LYS A 442 25.46 -24.66 18.88
C LYS A 442 25.63 -25.48 20.16
N ALA A 443 26.87 -25.87 20.48
CA ALA A 443 27.17 -26.62 21.71
C ALA A 443 26.82 -25.84 22.98
N THR A 444 27.02 -24.51 22.98
CA THR A 444 26.69 -23.65 24.13
C THR A 444 25.18 -23.50 24.32
N LEU A 445 24.43 -23.30 23.23
CA LEU A 445 22.97 -23.21 23.27
C LEU A 445 22.35 -24.54 23.70
N LEU A 446 22.82 -25.67 23.17
CA LEU A 446 22.31 -27.00 23.54
C LEU A 446 22.59 -27.38 25.02
N ARG A 447 23.49 -26.68 25.71
CA ARG A 447 23.69 -26.85 27.16
C ARG A 447 22.58 -26.19 27.99
N GLN A 448 21.84 -25.25 27.42
CA GLN A 448 20.71 -24.62 28.10
C GLN A 448 19.54 -25.61 28.12
N ARG A 449 19.05 -25.95 29.32
CA ARG A 449 17.97 -26.96 29.49
C ARG A 449 16.69 -26.65 28.71
N GLY A 450 16.46 -25.39 28.33
CA GLY A 450 15.29 -24.96 27.55
C GLY A 450 15.45 -25.08 26.04
N VAL A 451 16.64 -25.42 25.53
CA VAL A 451 16.90 -25.52 24.08
C VAL A 451 16.92 -26.99 23.67
N GLN A 452 15.89 -27.42 22.93
CA GLN A 452 15.77 -28.81 22.47
C GLN A 452 16.64 -29.10 21.25
N ALA A 453 16.74 -28.14 20.32
CA ALA A 453 17.48 -28.26 19.08
C ALA A 453 18.00 -26.90 18.63
N VAL A 454 19.11 -26.91 17.88
CA VAL A 454 19.70 -25.73 17.26
C VAL A 454 20.10 -26.09 15.84
N THR A 455 19.71 -25.25 14.89
CA THR A 455 20.07 -25.37 13.48
C THR A 455 20.39 -24.00 12.91
N ARG A 456 21.00 -23.97 11.73
CA ARG A 456 21.17 -22.76 10.92
C ARG A 456 20.60 -22.98 9.53
N SER A 457 20.11 -21.90 8.93
CA SER A 457 19.68 -21.89 7.55
C SER A 457 20.11 -20.59 6.88
N ASN A 458 20.26 -20.64 5.55
CA ASN A 458 20.43 -19.44 4.74
C ASN A 458 19.15 -18.57 4.67
N ASN A 459 18.02 -19.05 5.21
CA ASN A 459 16.78 -18.30 5.33
C ASN A 459 16.33 -18.20 6.79
N ALA A 460 15.90 -17.01 7.21
CA ALA A 460 15.40 -16.78 8.56
C ALA A 460 14.04 -17.48 8.84
N SER A 461 13.33 -17.87 7.79
CA SER A 461 12.00 -18.47 7.86
C SER A 461 11.82 -19.48 6.73
N ILE A 462 11.34 -20.69 7.08
CA ILE A 462 10.98 -21.73 6.11
C ILE A 462 9.68 -21.42 5.35
N VAL A 463 8.90 -20.43 5.81
CA VAL A 463 7.64 -20.02 5.17
C VAL A 463 7.77 -18.76 4.31
N ASN A 464 8.84 -17.99 4.50
CA ASN A 464 9.07 -16.76 3.77
C ASN A 464 10.42 -16.84 3.03
N LEU A 465 10.41 -17.59 1.92
CA LEU A 465 11.58 -17.79 1.08
C LEU A 465 11.67 -16.63 0.08
N THR A 466 12.73 -15.84 0.17
CA THR A 466 12.89 -14.64 -0.67
C THR A 466 13.93 -14.83 -1.78
N ASN A 467 14.84 -15.79 -1.64
CA ASN A 467 15.86 -16.08 -2.65
C ASN A 467 15.35 -17.10 -3.66
N GLN A 468 15.55 -16.81 -4.94
CA GLN A 468 15.11 -17.65 -6.06
C GLN A 468 16.21 -17.78 -7.10
N THR A 469 16.21 -18.89 -7.83
CA THR A 469 17.06 -19.06 -9.00
C THR A 469 16.37 -19.89 -10.07
N GLY A 470 16.54 -19.48 -11.33
CA GLY A 470 16.24 -20.29 -12.51
C GLY A 470 17.47 -21.04 -13.05
N ASN A 471 18.66 -20.73 -12.53
CA ASN A 471 19.90 -21.39 -12.93
C ASN A 471 20.02 -22.75 -12.23
N ASN A 472 19.38 -23.74 -12.83
CA ASN A 472 19.37 -25.13 -12.40
C ASN A 472 19.47 -26.06 -13.62
N ASP A 473 19.83 -27.31 -13.36
CA ASP A 473 19.87 -28.38 -14.35
C ASP A 473 19.41 -29.67 -13.67
N PHE A 474 18.58 -30.46 -14.36
CA PHE A 474 18.02 -31.70 -13.83
C PHE A 474 17.63 -32.66 -14.96
N ASP A 475 17.67 -33.96 -14.66
CA ASP A 475 17.29 -35.01 -15.59
C ASP A 475 15.85 -34.82 -16.09
N GLY A 476 15.68 -34.66 -17.40
CA GLY A 476 14.38 -34.47 -18.05
C GLY A 476 13.99 -33.01 -18.31
N LYS A 477 14.85 -32.04 -17.99
CA LYS A 477 14.65 -30.62 -18.34
C LYS A 477 14.68 -30.41 -19.86
N GLU A 478 13.64 -29.77 -20.42
CA GLU A 478 13.59 -29.45 -21.85
C GLU A 478 14.54 -28.28 -22.19
N GLU A 479 15.02 -28.23 -23.44
CA GLU A 479 15.88 -27.13 -23.90
C GLU A 479 15.12 -25.79 -23.85
N GLY A 480 15.67 -24.81 -23.12
CA GLY A 480 15.04 -23.50 -22.89
C GLY A 480 14.01 -23.48 -21.75
N GLU A 481 13.72 -24.61 -21.10
CA GLU A 481 12.88 -24.64 -19.91
C GLU A 481 13.59 -23.96 -18.73
N THR A 482 12.87 -23.14 -17.97
CA THR A 482 13.37 -22.54 -16.73
C THR A 482 12.40 -22.83 -15.60
N LEU A 483 12.82 -23.73 -14.70
CA LEU A 483 12.13 -24.02 -13.45
C LEU A 483 12.61 -23.04 -12.39
N MET A 484 11.70 -22.35 -11.72
CA MET A 484 12.05 -21.42 -10.65
C MET A 484 12.06 -22.15 -9.32
N VAL A 485 13.21 -22.17 -8.63
CA VAL A 485 13.37 -22.85 -7.34
C VAL A 485 13.81 -21.89 -6.25
N TYR A 486 13.44 -22.22 -5.00
CA TYR A 486 13.86 -21.50 -3.81
C TYR A 486 14.89 -22.32 -3.04
N PRO A 487 16.20 -22.09 -3.24
CA PRO A 487 17.22 -22.88 -2.60
C PRO A 487 17.27 -22.60 -1.09
N VAL A 488 17.03 -23.64 -0.29
CA VAL A 488 17.19 -23.60 1.17
C VAL A 488 18.35 -24.50 1.56
N ALA A 489 19.38 -23.89 2.15
CA ALA A 489 20.45 -24.60 2.81
C ALA A 489 20.13 -24.67 4.30
N VAL A 490 20.18 -25.87 4.87
CA VAL A 490 19.99 -26.13 6.30
C VAL A 490 21.18 -26.93 6.80
N ASP A 491 21.56 -26.72 8.06
CA ASP A 491 22.52 -27.58 8.74
C ASP A 491 22.11 -29.05 8.66
N LYS A 492 23.09 -29.94 8.54
CA LYS A 492 22.85 -31.38 8.40
C LYS A 492 22.42 -32.03 9.71
#